data_AF-A0A0J1PNE0-F1
#
_entry.id   AF-A0A0J1PNE0-F1
#
_cell.length_a   1.000
_cell.length_b   1.000
_cell.length_c   1.000
_cell.angle_alpha   90.00
_cell.angle_beta   90.00
_cell.angle_gamma   90.00
#
_symmetry.space_group_name_H-M   'P 1'
#
loop_
_entity.id
_entity.type
_entity.pdbx_description
1 polymer ?
#
loop_
_entity_poly.entity_id
_entity_poly.type
_entity_poly.pdbx_seq_one_letter_code
_entity_poly.pdbx_strand_id
1 'polypeptide(L)'
;MESGMTLKYYLKNSVWSVIVIGVFFYSWMNNPESELTYQLFLAVLINSFLFPFSKYIIEKTALLFSKKEFWQRDFFTSSTGGSLVVIFEFFCFILTIPVCILFLAVKSVKTLSKL
;
A
#
# COMPACT_ATOMS: atom_id res chain seq x y z
N MET A 1 15.88 6.16 -9.69
CA MET A 1 14.95 5.70 -8.64
C MET A 1 15.81 5.00 -7.58
N GLU A 2 16.10 5.67 -6.46
CA GLU A 2 16.94 5.10 -5.38
C GLU A 2 16.36 3.75 -4.94
N SER A 3 17.23 2.76 -4.88
CA SER A 3 16.90 1.33 -4.92
C SER A 3 16.69 0.67 -3.56
N GLY A 4 16.34 1.43 -2.52
CA GLY A 4 16.00 0.93 -1.19
C GLY A 4 14.60 1.37 -0.78
N MET A 5 13.95 0.63 0.12
CA MET A 5 12.77 1.12 0.84
C MET A 5 13.22 2.26 1.77
N THR A 6 13.48 3.43 1.19
CA THR A 6 13.97 4.60 1.93
C THR A 6 12.83 5.18 2.75
N LEU A 7 13.12 5.64 3.97
CA LEU A 7 12.13 6.27 4.85
C LEU A 7 11.33 7.38 4.15
N LYS A 8 12.00 8.14 3.27
CA LYS A 8 11.38 9.17 2.43
C LYS A 8 10.30 8.63 1.48
N TYR A 9 10.50 7.45 0.89
CA TYR A 9 9.50 6.79 0.05
C TYR A 9 8.30 6.34 0.90
N TYR A 10 8.58 5.75 2.07
CA TYR A 10 7.53 5.31 2.98
C TYR A 10 6.63 6.49 3.39
N LEU A 11 7.22 7.58 3.89
CA LEU A 11 6.51 8.78 4.30
C LEU A 11 5.74 9.44 3.14
N LYS A 12 6.30 9.47 1.93
CA LYS A 12 5.62 10.02 0.76
C LYS A 12 4.35 9.24 0.42
N ASN A 13 4.39 7.90 0.49
CA ASN A 13 3.25 7.05 0.14
C ASN A 13 2.23 6.93 1.28
N SER A 14 2.63 7.19 2.53
CA SER A 14 1.70 7.24 3.66
C SER A 14 0.72 8.41 3.62
N VAL A 15 0.92 9.42 2.77
CA VAL A 15 0.00 10.58 2.66
C VAL A 15 -1.42 10.13 2.30
N TRP A 16 -1.57 9.21 1.36
CA TRP A 16 -2.89 8.66 1.01
C TRP A 16 -3.49 7.83 2.13
N SER A 17 -2.67 7.06 2.85
CA SER A 17 -3.10 6.33 4.04
C SER A 17 -3.67 7.25 5.11
N VAL A 18 -3.05 8.43 5.34
CA VAL A 18 -3.55 9.42 6.32
C VAL A 18 -4.93 9.94 5.94
N ILE A 19 -5.18 10.20 4.65
CA ILE A 19 -6.50 10.63 4.16
C ILE A 19 -7.56 9.56 4.45
N VAL A 20 -7.28 8.30 4.12
CA VAL A 20 -8.21 7.18 4.35
C VAL A 20 -8.47 6.98 5.85
N ILE A 21 -7.43 7.03 6.69
CA ILE A 21 -7.58 6.97 8.15
C ILE A 21 -8.50 8.10 8.63
N GLY A 22 -8.33 9.33 8.14
CA GLY A 22 -9.15 10.48 8.51
C GLY A 22 -10.65 10.28 8.22
N VAL A 23 -10.98 9.68 7.07
CA VAL A 23 -12.38 9.38 6.69
C VAL A 23 -13.01 8.37 7.65
N PHE A 24 -12.31 7.27 7.96
CA PHE A 24 -12.82 6.25 8.88
C PHE A 24 -12.85 6.72 10.33
N PHE A 25 -11.89 7.57 10.73
CA PHE A 25 -11.88 8.23 12.02
C PHE A 25 -13.10 9.15 12.19
N TYR A 26 -13.40 9.96 11.18
CA TYR A 26 -14.60 10.80 11.17
C TYR A 26 -15.89 9.97 11.23
N SER A 27 -15.95 8.86 10.49
CA SER A 27 -17.08 7.92 10.53
C SER A 27 -17.30 7.34 11.94
N TRP A 28 -16.22 6.94 12.62
CA TRP A 28 -16.28 6.48 14.00
C TRP A 28 -16.69 7.59 14.97
N MET A 29 -16.16 8.80 14.84
CA MET A 29 -16.55 9.94 15.70
C MET A 29 -18.04 10.29 15.60
N ASN A 30 -18.64 10.14 14.42
CA ASN A 30 -20.08 10.39 14.24
C ASN A 30 -20.96 9.26 14.78
N ASN A 31 -20.43 8.04 14.92
CA ASN A 31 -21.17 6.86 15.39
C ASN A 31 -20.33 6.01 16.37
N PRO A 32 -19.89 6.58 17.50
CA PRO A 32 -18.90 5.93 18.37
C PRO A 32 -19.41 4.65 19.04
N GLU A 33 -20.74 4.50 19.18
CA GLU A 33 -21.37 3.31 19.76
C GLU A 33 -21.47 2.15 18.76
N SER A 34 -21.21 2.40 17.47
CA SER A 34 -21.21 1.35 16.47
C SER A 34 -19.89 0.58 16.50
N GLU A 35 -19.94 -0.65 17.04
CA GLU A 35 -18.79 -1.57 17.06
C GLU A 35 -18.21 -1.79 15.66
N LEU A 36 -19.06 -1.82 14.62
CA LEU A 36 -18.64 -1.95 13.23
C LEU A 36 -17.71 -0.80 12.79
N THR A 37 -18.05 0.45 13.13
CA THR A 37 -17.21 1.60 12.73
C THR A 37 -15.85 1.58 13.43
N TYR A 38 -15.81 1.15 14.68
CA TYR A 38 -14.58 0.97 15.44
C TYR A 38 -13.70 -0.15 14.87
N GLN A 39 -14.29 -1.31 14.57
CA GLN A 39 -13.58 -2.44 13.94
C GLN A 39 -13.03 -2.07 12.55
N LEU A 40 -13.83 -1.37 11.74
CA LEU A 40 -13.40 -0.87 10.43
C LEU A 40 -12.26 0.14 10.55
N PHE A 41 -12.32 1.05 11.53
CA PHE A 41 -11.24 1.99 11.80
C PHE A 41 -9.93 1.27 12.15
N LEU A 42 -9.98 0.27 13.05
CA LEU A 42 -8.80 -0.52 13.40
C LEU A 42 -8.24 -1.30 12.20
N ALA A 43 -9.11 -1.93 11.40
CA ALA A 43 -8.69 -2.64 10.19
C ALA A 43 -8.01 -1.71 9.18
N VAL A 44 -8.57 -0.52 8.96
CA VAL A 44 -8.01 0.50 8.08
C VAL A 44 -6.69 1.03 8.62
N LEU A 45 -6.54 1.19 9.94
CA LEU A 45 -5.29 1.62 10.57
C LEU A 45 -4.16 0.63 10.28
N ILE A 46 -4.41 -0.67 10.47
CA ILE A 46 -3.44 -1.73 10.19
C ILE A 46 -3.13 -1.80 8.69
N ASN A 47 -4.15 -1.75 7.83
CA ASN A 47 -3.97 -1.77 6.37
C ASN A 47 -3.15 -0.58 5.88
N SER A 48 -3.43 0.60 6.44
CA SER A 48 -2.74 1.86 6.15
C SER A 48 -1.25 1.81 6.52
N PHE A 49 -0.91 1.09 7.59
CA PHE A 49 0.48 0.85 7.97
C PHE A 49 1.17 -0.13 7.04
N LEU A 50 0.47 -1.18 6.58
CA LEU A 50 1.02 -2.19 5.67
C LEU A 50 1.08 -1.72 4.21
N PHE A 51 0.31 -0.69 3.85
CA PHE A 51 0.16 -0.21 2.47
C PHE A 51 1.48 0.18 1.79
N PRO A 52 2.36 1.01 2.38
CA PRO A 52 3.60 1.42 1.71
C PRO A 52 4.52 0.22 1.43
N PHE A 53 4.46 -0.80 2.29
CA PHE A 53 5.20 -2.05 2.13
C PHE A 53 4.62 -2.90 0.99
N SER A 54 3.30 -3.08 0.94
CA SER A 54 2.62 -3.77 -0.17
C SER A 54 2.91 -3.09 -1.51
N LYS A 55 2.73 -1.76 -1.58
CA LYS A 55 2.99 -0.95 -2.78
C LYS A 55 4.42 -1.16 -3.27
N TYR A 56 5.40 -1.16 -2.37
CA TYR A 56 6.80 -1.42 -2.73
C TYR A 56 7.00 -2.82 -3.35
N ILE A 57 6.38 -3.86 -2.79
CA ILE A 57 6.46 -5.22 -3.35
C ILE A 57 5.81 -5.28 -4.74
N ILE A 58 4.63 -4.68 -4.89
CA ILE A 58 3.90 -4.65 -6.16
C ILE A 58 4.71 -3.90 -7.22
N GLU A 59 5.25 -2.73 -6.91
CA GLU A 59 6.10 -1.97 -7.83
C GLU A 59 7.34 -2.76 -8.24
N LYS A 60 8.03 -3.40 -7.29
CA LYS A 60 9.20 -4.24 -7.60
C LYS A 60 8.83 -5.43 -8.49
N THR A 61 7.69 -6.06 -8.22
CA THR A 61 7.21 -7.21 -8.99
C THR A 61 6.78 -6.77 -10.39
N ALA A 62 6.04 -5.68 -10.50
CA ALA A 62 5.61 -5.15 -11.78
C ALA A 62 6.81 -4.71 -12.64
N LEU A 63 7.87 -4.15 -12.04
CA LEU A 63 9.13 -3.85 -12.74
C LEU A 63 9.88 -5.08 -13.25
N LEU A 64 9.63 -6.28 -12.72
CA LEU A 64 10.16 -7.53 -13.29
C LEU A 64 9.42 -7.92 -14.57
N PHE A 65 8.12 -7.67 -14.63
CA PHE A 65 7.26 -8.05 -15.76
C PHE A 65 7.06 -6.95 -16.81
N SER A 66 7.42 -5.71 -16.49
CA SER A 66 7.24 -4.55 -17.38
C SER A 66 8.53 -3.75 -17.55
N LYS A 67 8.67 -3.07 -18.69
CA LYS A 67 9.86 -2.25 -18.99
C LYS A 67 9.90 -1.04 -18.06
N LYS A 68 11.09 -0.71 -17.53
CA LYS A 68 11.32 0.52 -16.73
C LYS A 68 10.83 1.79 -17.42
N GLU A 69 10.94 1.83 -18.74
CA GLU A 69 10.47 2.95 -19.59
C GLU A 69 8.95 3.17 -19.48
N PHE A 70 8.16 2.10 -19.29
CA PHE A 70 6.71 2.21 -19.09
C PHE A 70 6.36 2.91 -17.78
N TRP A 71 7.15 2.67 -16.72
CA TRP A 71 7.00 3.29 -15.41
C TRP A 71 7.62 4.70 -15.33
N GLN A 72 8.59 5.01 -16.19
CA GLN A 72 9.28 6.30 -16.25
C GLN A 72 8.59 7.32 -17.17
N ARG A 73 7.79 6.86 -18.15
CA ARG A 73 6.89 7.74 -18.91
C ARG A 73 5.86 8.37 -17.97
N ASP A 74 5.34 9.55 -18.36
CA ASP A 74 4.45 10.47 -17.62
C ASP A 74 3.26 9.89 -16.82
N PHE A 75 3.04 8.58 -16.87
CA PHE A 75 2.10 7.78 -16.07
C PHE A 75 2.27 7.92 -14.55
N PHE A 76 3.51 7.94 -14.03
CA PHE A 76 3.78 8.03 -12.57
C PHE A 76 4.65 9.22 -12.16
N THR A 77 5.17 9.98 -13.13
CA THR A 77 6.12 11.08 -12.94
C THR A 77 5.49 12.46 -13.15
N SER A 78 4.26 12.54 -13.67
CA SER A 78 3.53 13.80 -13.77
C SER A 78 3.32 14.41 -12.37
N SER A 79 3.80 15.64 -12.20
CA SER A 79 3.73 16.43 -10.95
C SER A 79 2.29 16.64 -10.44
N THR A 80 1.28 16.40 -11.27
CA THR A 80 -0.14 16.57 -10.96
C THR A 80 -0.89 15.28 -10.66
N GLY A 81 -0.25 14.12 -10.66
CA GLY A 81 -0.89 12.85 -10.30
C GLY A 81 -2.06 12.52 -11.21
N GLY A 82 -1.78 11.97 -12.40
CA GLY A 82 -2.84 11.52 -13.32
C GLY A 82 -3.79 10.49 -12.68
N SER A 83 -5.02 10.40 -13.19
CA SER A 83 -6.08 9.46 -12.75
C SER A 83 -5.58 8.01 -12.55
N LEU A 84 -4.62 7.57 -13.38
CA LEU A 84 -4.00 6.25 -13.30
C LEU A 84 -3.15 6.02 -12.05
N VAL A 85 -2.50 7.05 -11.51
CA VAL A 85 -1.73 6.94 -10.26
C VAL A 85 -2.69 6.61 -9.13
N VAL A 86 -3.81 7.32 -9.04
CA VAL A 86 -4.84 7.09 -8.01
C VAL A 86 -5.43 5.69 -8.13
N ILE A 87 -5.73 5.22 -9.34
CA ILE A 87 -6.23 3.86 -9.58
C ILE A 87 -5.20 2.82 -9.13
N PHE A 88 -3.92 3.03 -9.45
CA PHE A 88 -2.84 2.14 -9.02
C PHE A 88 -2.68 2.12 -7.48
N GLU A 89 -2.75 3.28 -6.84
CA GLU A 89 -2.71 3.41 -5.38
C GLU A 89 -3.87 2.63 -4.74
N PHE A 90 -5.08 2.80 -5.27
CA PHE A 90 -6.27 2.11 -4.80
C PHE A 90 -6.17 0.59 -4.98
N PHE A 91 -5.68 0.15 -6.14
CA PHE A 91 -5.39 -1.26 -6.40
C PHE A 91 -4.39 -1.85 -5.41
N CYS A 92 -3.28 -1.14 -5.15
CA CYS A 92 -2.29 -1.55 -4.15
C CYS A 92 -2.89 -1.60 -2.73
N PHE A 93 -3.81 -0.69 -2.40
CA PHE A 93 -4.46 -0.63 -1.10
C PHE A 93 -5.38 -1.83 -0.87
N ILE A 94 -6.20 -2.19 -1.86
CA ILE A 94 -7.07 -3.38 -1.81
C ILE A 94 -6.22 -4.66 -1.70
N LEU A 95 -5.11 -4.74 -2.45
CA LEU A 95 -4.24 -5.91 -2.44
C LEU A 95 -3.27 -5.97 -1.26
N THR A 96 -3.31 -5.03 -0.32
CA THR A 96 -2.34 -4.97 0.77
C THR A 96 -2.33 -6.24 1.62
N ILE A 97 -3.50 -6.68 2.09
CA ILE A 97 -3.62 -7.90 2.89
C ILE A 97 -3.12 -9.14 2.13
N PRO A 98 -3.62 -9.48 0.92
CA PRO A 98 -3.17 -10.68 0.22
C PRO A 98 -1.68 -10.65 -0.14
N VAL A 99 -1.13 -9.48 -0.49
CA VAL A 99 0.31 -9.34 -0.80
C VAL A 99 1.16 -9.57 0.44
N CYS A 100 0.77 -9.01 1.59
CA CYS A 100 1.48 -9.25 2.85
C CYS A 100 1.44 -10.72 3.27
N ILE A 101 0.28 -11.38 3.17
CA ILE A 101 0.14 -12.82 3.47
C ILE A 101 1.02 -13.65 2.53
N LEU A 102 0.98 -13.39 1.23
CA LEU A 102 1.79 -14.10 0.24
C LEU A 102 3.29 -13.93 0.51
N PHE A 103 3.72 -12.70 0.82
CA PHE A 103 5.12 -12.42 1.16
C PHE A 103 5.59 -13.22 2.38
N LEU A 104 4.77 -13.26 3.44
CA LEU A 104 5.06 -14.04 4.65
C LEU A 104 5.09 -15.54 4.34
N ALA A 105 4.13 -16.06 3.57
CA ALA A 105 4.09 -17.47 3.19
C ALA A 105 5.34 -17.89 2.41
N VAL A 106 5.75 -17.11 1.39
CA VAL A 106 6.95 -17.38 0.60
C VAL A 106 8.22 -17.34 1.48
N LYS A 107 8.30 -16.38 2.40
CA LYS A 107 9.42 -16.29 3.35
C LYS A 107 9.48 -17.51 4.27
N SER A 108 8.35 -17.94 4.83
CA SER A 108 8.29 -19.10 5.72
C SER A 108 8.69 -20.39 5.00
N VAL A 109 8.18 -20.65 3.81
CA VAL A 109 8.56 -21.83 3.00
C VAL A 109 10.04 -21.81 2.66
N LYS A 110 10.60 -20.67 2.29
CA LYS A 110 12.02 -20.55 1.95
C LYS A 110 12.94 -20.74 3.15
N THR A 111 12.51 -20.35 4.34
CA THR A 111 13.25 -20.60 5.59
C THR A 111 13.19 -22.08 5.96
N LEU A 112 12.03 -22.71 5.85
CA LEU A 112 11.86 -24.14 6.12
C LEU A 112 12.62 -25.03 5.12
N SER A 113 12.68 -24.65 3.84
CA SER A 113 13.46 -25.36 2.81
C SER A 113 14.98 -25.22 2.97
N LYS A 114 15.45 -24.32 3.85
CA LYS A 114 16.88 -24.13 4.15
C LYS A 114 17.33 -24.83 5.43
N LEU A 115 16.39 -25.35 6.22
CA LEU A 115 16.61 -26.26 7.34
C LEU A 115 16.79 -27.68 6.81
#